data_AF-A0A0D2E6R7-F1
#
_entry.id   AF-A0A0D2E6R7-F1
#
_cell.length_a   1.000
_cell.length_b   1.000
_cell.length_c   1.000
_cell.angle_alpha   90.00
_cell.angle_beta   90.00
_cell.angle_gamma   90.00
#
_symmetry.space_group_name_H-M   'P 1'
#
loop_
_entity.id
_entity.type
_entity.pdbx_description
1 polymer ?
#
loop_
_entity_poly.entity_id
_entity_poly.type
_entity_poly.pdbx_seq_one_letter_code
_entity_poly.pdbx_strand_id
1 'polypeptide(L)'
;MRRAIPKTAMISKDAIETINACTSEFISFITSQAAEDAQKEKRLNISGVDIIKAMTTLGLENYGEALRIYFQCYRRKGKPQERIHFL
;
A
#
# COMPACT_ATOMS: atom_id res chain seq x y z
N MET A 1 -6.13 -10.28 7.70
CA MET A 1 -7.37 -10.23 8.52
C MET A 1 -7.35 -11.11 9.77
N ARG A 2 -7.09 -12.43 9.69
CA ARG A 2 -7.14 -13.33 10.87
C ARG A 2 -6.29 -12.89 12.07
N ARG A 3 -5.12 -12.29 11.81
CA ARG A 3 -4.23 -11.75 12.85
C ARG A 3 -4.79 -10.52 13.59
N ALA A 4 -5.82 -9.87 13.04
CA ALA A 4 -6.45 -8.67 13.61
C ALA A 4 -7.70 -8.98 14.44
N ILE A 5 -8.08 -10.26 14.55
CA ILE A 5 -9.26 -10.70 15.32
C ILE A 5 -8.87 -11.80 16.32
N PRO A 6 -9.68 -12.05 17.36
CA PRO A 6 -9.45 -13.16 18.29
C PRO A 6 -9.35 -14.50 17.56
N LYS A 7 -8.47 -15.40 18.04
CA LYS A 7 -8.23 -16.71 17.40
C LYS A 7 -9.50 -17.58 17.27
N THR A 8 -10.45 -17.41 18.19
CA THR A 8 -11.71 -18.15 18.23
C THR A 8 -12.81 -17.54 17.39
N ALA A 9 -12.63 -16.31 16.87
CA ALA A 9 -13.66 -15.64 16.10
C ALA A 9 -13.79 -16.23 14.69
N MET A 10 -15.03 -16.47 14.25
CA MET A 10 -15.35 -16.87 12.89
C MET A 10 -15.57 -15.64 12.01
N ILE A 11 -15.22 -15.74 10.72
CA ILE A 11 -15.48 -14.71 9.71
C ILE A 11 -16.35 -15.37 8.64
N SER A 12 -17.44 -14.72 8.24
CA SER A 12 -18.26 -15.21 7.13
C SER A 12 -17.51 -15.12 5.80
N LYS A 13 -17.93 -15.93 4.82
CA LYS A 13 -17.35 -15.88 3.47
C LYS A 13 -17.56 -14.50 2.83
N ASP A 14 -18.77 -13.98 2.93
CA ASP A 14 -19.17 -12.69 2.37
C ASP A 14 -18.31 -11.53 2.92
N ALA A 15 -17.95 -11.56 4.20
CA ALA A 15 -17.08 -10.54 4.80
C ALA A 15 -15.64 -10.62 4.27
N ILE A 16 -15.14 -11.82 3.97
CA ILE A 16 -13.81 -12.01 3.37
C ILE A 16 -13.83 -11.48 1.93
N GLU A 17 -14.84 -11.83 1.14
CA GLU A 17 -14.98 -11.37 -0.24
C GLU A 17 -15.09 -9.85 -0.32
N THR A 18 -15.92 -9.26 0.56
CA THR A 18 -16.05 -7.80 0.68
C THR A 18 -14.71 -7.14 0.96
N ILE A 19 -13.95 -7.64 1.94
CA ILE A 19 -12.67 -7.01 2.30
C ILE A 19 -11.62 -7.23 1.21
N ASN A 20 -11.65 -8.33 0.48
CA ASN A 20 -10.79 -8.52 -0.69
C ASN A 20 -11.11 -7.50 -1.79
N ALA A 21 -12.40 -7.25 -2.09
CA ALA A 21 -12.81 -6.22 -3.04
C ALA A 21 -12.36 -4.82 -2.58
N CYS A 22 -12.60 -4.47 -1.31
CA CYS A 22 -12.13 -3.21 -0.73
C CYS A 22 -10.59 -3.10 -0.75
N THR A 23 -9.86 -4.20 -0.59
CA THR A 23 -8.38 -4.19 -0.65
C THR A 23 -7.90 -3.90 -2.06
N SER A 24 -8.53 -4.49 -3.08
CA SER A 24 -8.23 -4.18 -4.48
C SER A 24 -8.50 -2.71 -4.80
N GLU A 25 -9.66 -2.21 -4.39
CA GLU A 25 -10.01 -0.79 -4.55
C GLU A 25 -9.04 0.13 -3.81
N PHE A 26 -8.64 -0.23 -2.59
CA PHE A 26 -7.65 0.52 -1.81
C PHE A 26 -6.32 0.62 -2.55
N ILE A 27 -5.82 -0.48 -3.14
CA ILE A 27 -4.59 -0.47 -3.93
C ILE A 27 -4.73 0.46 -5.14
N SER A 28 -5.84 0.37 -5.87
CA SER A 28 -6.12 1.24 -7.00
C SER A 28 -6.18 2.71 -6.58
N PHE A 29 -6.89 3.02 -5.49
CA PHE A 29 -7.06 4.38 -4.98
C PHE A 29 -5.72 5.04 -4.62
N ILE A 30 -4.89 4.36 -3.81
CA ILE A 30 -3.57 4.88 -3.43
C ILE A 30 -2.67 5.04 -4.66
N THR A 31 -2.67 4.06 -5.56
CA THR A 31 -1.83 4.09 -6.76
C THR A 31 -2.25 5.22 -7.71
N SER A 32 -3.55 5.49 -7.85
CA SER A 32 -4.07 6.61 -8.62
C SER A 32 -3.63 7.96 -8.04
N GLN A 33 -3.70 8.14 -6.72
CA GLN A 33 -3.22 9.38 -6.09
C GLN A 33 -1.71 9.60 -6.29
N ALA A 34 -0.92 8.54 -6.17
CA ALA A 34 0.53 8.59 -6.41
C ALA A 34 0.86 8.84 -7.89
N ALA A 35 0.09 8.25 -8.81
CA ALA A 35 0.22 8.48 -10.24
C ALA A 35 -0.06 9.94 -10.62
N GLU A 36 -1.11 10.53 -10.03
CA GLU A 36 -1.45 11.94 -10.24
C GLU A 36 -0.30 12.87 -9.83
N ASP A 37 0.32 12.60 -8.67
CA ASP A 37 1.47 13.35 -8.19
C ASP A 37 2.71 13.18 -9.09
N ALA A 38 3.01 11.95 -9.51
CA ALA A 38 4.11 11.69 -10.44
C ALA A 38 3.88 12.39 -11.80
N GLN A 39 2.65 12.37 -12.29
CA GLN A 39 2.26 13.01 -13.54
C GLN A 39 2.37 14.54 -13.46
N LYS A 40 1.98 15.16 -12.33
CA LYS A 40 2.19 16.60 -12.07
C LYS A 40 3.67 16.98 -12.17
N GLU A 41 4.56 16.08 -11.77
CA GLU A 41 6.02 16.23 -11.88
C GLU A 41 6.60 15.76 -13.23
N LYS A 42 5.76 15.45 -14.22
CA LYS A 42 6.15 14.94 -15.56
C LYS A 42 6.93 13.62 -15.51
N ARG A 43 6.75 12.82 -14.46
CA ARG A 43 7.33 11.47 -14.33
C ARG A 43 6.33 10.43 -14.81
N LEU A 44 6.84 9.44 -15.55
CA LEU A 44 6.04 8.28 -16.00
C LEU A 44 6.05 7.12 -14.99
N ASN A 45 7.00 7.13 -14.06
CA ASN A 45 7.20 6.07 -13.09
C ASN A 45 6.82 6.55 -11.69
N ILE A 46 6.05 5.73 -10.99
CA ILE A 46 5.72 5.90 -9.57
C ILE A 46 6.88 5.34 -8.73
N SER A 47 7.38 6.14 -7.79
CA SER A 47 8.42 5.75 -6.84
C SER A 47 7.82 5.40 -5.48
N GLY A 48 8.61 4.73 -4.63
CA GLY A 48 8.18 4.45 -3.24
C GLY A 48 7.92 5.71 -2.41
N VAL A 49 8.53 6.84 -2.76
CA VAL A 49 8.29 8.13 -2.10
C VAL A 49 6.89 8.67 -2.45
N ASP A 50 6.44 8.46 -3.69
CA ASP A 50 5.11 8.89 -4.15
C ASP A 50 4.01 8.14 -3.39
N ILE A 51 4.20 6.84 -3.15
CA ILE A 51 3.26 6.03 -2.35
C ILE A 51 3.19 6.53 -0.89
N ILE A 52 4.34 6.82 -0.26
CA ILE A 52 4.38 7.34 1.11
C ILE A 52 3.67 8.71 1.20
N LYS A 53 3.89 9.57 0.20
CA LYS A 53 3.23 10.87 0.11
C LYS A 53 1.73 10.72 -0.08
N ALA A 54 1.29 9.85 -1.00
CA ALA A 54 -0.13 9.57 -1.24
C ALA A 54 -0.85 9.11 0.04
N MET A 55 -0.26 8.19 0.81
CA MET A 55 -0.82 7.76 2.10
C MET A 55 -1.01 8.94 3.06
N THR A 56 -0.02 9.84 3.14
CA THR A 56 -0.10 11.02 4.03
C THR A 56 -1.17 12.00 3.55
N THR A 57 -1.24 12.30 2.25
CA THR A 57 -2.23 13.20 1.66
C THR A 57 -3.67 12.72 1.87
N LEU A 58 -3.86 11.40 1.90
CA LEU A 58 -5.17 10.76 2.05
C LEU A 58 -5.58 10.55 3.53
N GLY A 59 -4.82 11.09 4.50
CA GLY A 59 -5.13 10.97 5.93
C GLY A 59 -4.79 9.61 6.54
N LEU A 60 -3.81 8.90 5.97
CA LEU A 60 -3.28 7.62 6.46
C LEU A 60 -1.86 7.79 7.01
N GLU A 61 -1.64 8.82 7.83
CA GLU A 61 -0.31 9.26 8.29
C GLU A 61 0.42 8.16 9.07
N ASN A 62 -0.31 7.38 9.87
CA ASN A 62 0.24 6.23 10.60
C ASN A 62 0.82 5.16 9.65
N TYR A 63 0.16 4.91 8.52
CA TYR A 63 0.66 4.01 7.47
C TYR A 63 1.82 4.63 6.70
N GLY A 64 1.75 5.94 6.40
CA GLY A 64 2.83 6.68 5.76
C GLY A 64 4.14 6.59 6.56
N GLU A 65 4.09 6.79 7.87
CA GLU A 65 5.27 6.70 8.73
C GLU A 65 5.83 5.28 8.81
N ALA A 66 4.96 4.26 8.94
CA ALA A 66 5.39 2.87 8.92
C ALA A 66 6.10 2.49 7.60
N LEU A 67 5.55 2.94 6.47
CA LEU A 67 6.16 2.73 5.14
C LEU A 67 7.48 3.47 5.00
N ARG A 68 7.63 4.66 5.59
CA ARG A 68 8.88 5.43 5.57
C ARG A 68 10.00 4.65 6.27
N ILE A 69 9.73 4.08 7.45
CA ILE A 69 10.68 3.24 8.17
C ILE A 69 11.02 1.99 7.35
N TYR A 70 10.00 1.32 6.80
CA TYR A 70 10.20 0.15 5.95
C TYR A 70 11.07 0.46 4.73
N PHE A 71 10.80 1.55 4.02
CA PHE A 71 11.54 1.99 2.84
C PHE A 71 13.02 2.26 3.16
N GLN A 72 13.31 2.90 4.30
CA GLN A 72 14.68 3.12 4.75
C GLN A 72 15.41 1.79 5.05
N CYS A 73 14.75 0.87 5.75
CA CYS A 73 15.29 -0.46 6.03
C CYS A 73 15.54 -1.26 4.75
N TYR A 74 14.60 -1.20 3.80
CA TYR A 74 14.72 -1.83 2.49
C TYR A 74 15.94 -1.30 1.72
N ARG A 75 16.15 0.03 1.68
CA ARG A 75 17.33 0.62 1.03
C ARG A 75 18.65 0.22 1.69
N ARG A 76 18.66 0.05 3.02
CA ARG A 76 19.85 -0.39 3.78
C ARG A 76 20.22 -1.85 3.53
N LYS A 77 19.22 -2.73 3.34
CA LYS A 77 19.43 -4.17 3.17
C LYS A 77 19.94 -4.59 1.77
N GLY A 78 20.06 -3.66 0.82
CA GLY A 78 20.35 -3.99 -0.59
C GLY A 78 19.14 -4.64 -1.28
N LYS A 79 19.01 -4.47 -2.60
CA LYS A 79 17.82 -4.92 -3.36
C LYS A 79 17.60 -6.44 -3.20
N PRO A 80 16.46 -6.92 -2.67
CA PRO A 80 15.98 -8.26 -2.97
C PRO A 80 15.57 -8.28 -4.45
N GLN A 81 16.01 -9.30 -5.15
CA GLN A 81 15.88 -9.45 -6.60
C GLN A 81 14.54 -10.07 -6.98
N GLU A 82 13.42 -9.49 -6.56
CA GLU A 82 12.10 -9.94 -7.01
C GLU A 82 11.27 -8.74 -7.44
N ARG A 83 11.06 -8.61 -8.76
CA ARG A 83 10.00 -7.77 -9.28
C ARG A 83 8.69 -8.39 -8.79
N ILE A 84 7.97 -7.67 -7.94
CA ILE A 84 6.58 -8.02 -7.68
C ILE A 84 5.80 -7.64 -8.94
N HIS A 85 5.51 -8.64 -9.78
CA HIS A 85 4.53 -8.49 -10.85
C HIS A 85 3.17 -8.39 -10.17
N PHE A 86 2.58 -7.20 -10.21
CA PHE A 86 1.13 -7.08 -10.09
C PHE A 86 0.60 -6.98 -11.51
N LEU A 87 -0.35 -7.87 -11.82
CA LEU A 87 -0.86 -8.27 -13.14
C LEU A 87 -0.03 -9.37 -13.80
#